data_AF-A0AAW1B418-F1
#
_entry.id   AF-A0AAW1B418-F1
#
_cell.length_a   1.000
_cell.length_b   1.000
_cell.length_c   1.000
_cell.angle_alpha   90.00
_cell.angle_beta   90.00
_cell.angle_gamma   90.00
#
_symmetry.space_group_name_H-M   'P 1'
#
loop_
_entity.id
_entity.type
_entity.pdbx_description
1 polymer ?
#
loop_
_entity_poly.entity_id
_entity_poly.type
_entity_poly.pdbx_seq_one_letter_code
_entity_poly.pdbx_strand_id
1 'polypeptide(L)'
;MASFNFGGLNAATRRKSIYARNAAVERRNLITVCRFSIKTLIDRSCFETIDDSYPEFNNFAAILEQILSHRLKGQITWFGYESPRTFWDYIKVACRKISYNCICSIENMENVASSRARGRAWIRVALMEKHLSEYISAALRDFKTTRRFYEDGAIVLGEEANMLAGMLLGLNAIDFSFCLKGEALDGNYPAVIDYTPYLKFTQSSDSISSDEEELRTLGSSGSESSTPENIGPPFNMDENSWYNKCKRVEQKYLLTLEQKGYLEELVRLRETQLTESISQKKALQQKIESMNLAHKIEKEQLEYIIVELQDQL
;
A
#
# COMPACT_ATOMS: atom_id res chain seq x y z
N MET A 1 -49.77 22.55 1.50
CA MET A 1 -48.80 21.86 2.38
C MET A 1 -47.58 21.53 1.54
N ALA A 2 -46.47 22.24 1.75
CA ALA A 2 -45.20 21.96 1.08
C ALA A 2 -44.43 20.92 1.91
N SER A 3 -44.31 19.70 1.39
CA SER A 3 -43.51 18.65 2.00
C SER A 3 -42.05 18.87 1.63
N PHE A 4 -41.27 19.42 2.56
CA PHE A 4 -39.82 19.57 2.41
C PHE A 4 -39.15 18.19 2.41
N ASN A 5 -38.46 17.89 1.31
CA ASN A 5 -37.73 16.65 1.06
C ASN A 5 -36.39 16.65 1.81
N PHE A 6 -36.40 16.40 3.13
CA PHE A 6 -35.20 16.37 3.99
C PHE A 6 -34.37 15.07 3.93
N GLY A 7 -34.81 14.04 3.21
CA GLY A 7 -34.16 12.73 3.18
C GLY A 7 -32.87 12.65 2.34
N GLY A 8 -32.77 13.41 1.25
CA GLY A 8 -31.67 13.31 0.28
C GLY A 8 -30.34 13.92 0.75
N LEU A 9 -30.39 14.99 1.55
CA LEU A 9 -29.21 15.72 2.05
C LEU A 9 -28.41 14.89 3.06
N ASN A 10 -29.08 14.07 3.88
CA ASN A 10 -28.43 13.26 4.91
C ASN A 10 -27.69 12.05 4.33
N ALA A 11 -28.19 11.43 3.27
CA ALA A 11 -27.52 10.29 2.62
C ALA A 11 -26.26 10.71 1.84
N ALA A 12 -26.31 11.85 1.14
CA ALA A 12 -25.16 12.40 0.42
C ALA A 12 -24.05 12.85 1.39
N THR A 13 -24.42 13.48 2.51
CA THR A 13 -23.47 13.92 3.54
C THR A 13 -22.84 12.72 4.26
N ARG A 14 -23.62 11.67 4.55
CA ARG A 14 -23.10 10.41 5.13
C ARG A 14 -22.17 9.67 4.17
N ARG A 15 -22.48 9.61 2.87
CA ARG A 15 -21.58 9.04 1.84
C ARG A 15 -20.28 9.83 1.69
N LYS A 16 -20.35 11.17 1.67
CA LYS A 16 -19.16 12.04 1.68
C LYS A 16 -18.29 11.81 2.92
N SER A 17 -18.91 11.65 4.10
CA SER A 17 -18.21 11.36 5.35
C SER A 17 -17.50 10.00 5.35
N ILE A 18 -18.14 8.95 4.80
CA ILE A 18 -17.52 7.62 4.66
C ILE A 18 -16.35 7.67 3.67
N TYR A 19 -16.53 8.32 2.53
CA TYR A 19 -15.47 8.48 1.53
C TYR A 19 -14.25 9.25 2.09
N ALA A 20 -14.49 10.35 2.82
CA ALA A 20 -13.43 11.11 3.46
C ALA A 20 -12.69 10.30 4.54
N ARG A 21 -13.42 9.49 5.32
CA ARG A 21 -12.84 8.59 6.33
C ARG A 21 -11.98 7.50 5.67
N ASN A 22 -12.48 6.88 4.62
CA ASN A 22 -11.76 5.84 3.88
C ASN A 22 -10.47 6.42 3.26
N ALA A 23 -10.53 7.62 2.70
CA ALA A 23 -9.35 8.30 2.18
C ALA A 23 -8.32 8.63 3.28
N ALA A 24 -8.76 9.07 4.46
CA ALA A 24 -7.84 9.32 5.58
C ALA A 24 -7.18 8.03 6.09
N VAL A 25 -7.93 6.93 6.14
CA VAL A 25 -7.42 5.60 6.51
C VAL A 25 -6.40 5.10 5.47
N GLU A 26 -6.70 5.23 4.18
CA GLU A 26 -5.79 4.86 3.09
C GLU A 26 -4.45 5.60 3.20
N ARG A 27 -4.47 6.92 3.40
CA ARG A 27 -3.25 7.72 3.59
C ARG A 27 -2.41 7.23 4.76
N ARG A 28 -3.06 7.03 5.92
CA ARG A 28 -2.39 6.53 7.14
C ARG A 28 -1.81 5.14 6.93
N ASN A 29 -2.54 4.27 6.24
CA ASN A 29 -2.09 2.91 5.94
C ASN A 29 -0.86 2.94 5.03
N LEU A 30 -0.89 3.70 3.93
CA LEU A 30 0.23 3.83 3.00
C LEU A 30 1.51 4.35 3.68
N ILE A 31 1.38 5.40 4.48
CA ILE A 31 2.51 5.95 5.25
C ILE A 31 3.04 4.92 6.27
N THR A 32 2.14 4.21 6.93
CA THR A 32 2.50 3.19 7.92
C THR A 32 3.23 2.00 7.29
N VAL A 33 2.75 1.48 6.15
CA VAL A 33 3.42 0.39 5.45
C VAL A 33 4.73 0.84 4.83
N CYS A 34 4.83 2.08 4.35
CA CYS A 34 6.10 2.66 3.89
C CYS A 34 7.14 2.67 5.01
N ARG A 35 6.76 3.12 6.21
CA ARG A 35 7.64 3.10 7.38
C ARG A 35 8.13 1.69 7.72
N PHE A 36 7.22 0.71 7.74
CA PHE A 36 7.60 -0.68 8.03
C PHE A 36 8.48 -1.26 6.93
N SER A 37 8.16 -1.00 5.66
CA SER A 37 8.96 -1.42 4.51
C SER A 37 10.39 -0.87 4.57
N ILE A 38 10.57 0.43 4.85
CA ILE A 38 11.89 1.04 5.05
C ILE A 38 12.64 0.36 6.20
N LYS A 39 11.97 0.12 7.33
CA LYS A 39 12.58 -0.58 8.47
C LYS A 39 13.05 -1.99 8.06
N THR A 40 12.22 -2.75 7.35
CA THR A 40 12.58 -4.08 6.85
C THR A 40 13.80 -4.03 5.93
N LEU A 41 13.89 -3.04 5.04
CA LEU A 41 15.05 -2.87 4.17
C LEU A 41 16.32 -2.53 4.96
N ILE A 42 16.23 -1.63 5.94
CA ILE A 42 17.38 -1.30 6.80
C ILE A 42 17.84 -2.54 7.57
N ASP A 43 16.93 -3.27 8.21
CA ASP A 43 17.26 -4.46 8.98
C ASP A 43 17.92 -5.55 8.09
N ARG A 44 17.54 -5.64 6.81
CA ARG A 44 18.09 -6.61 5.85
C ARG A 44 19.42 -6.18 5.24
N SER A 45 19.63 -4.87 5.06
CA SER A 45 20.87 -4.31 4.49
C SER A 45 22.12 -4.58 5.32
N CYS A 46 21.95 -4.96 6.59
CA CYS A 46 23.06 -5.34 7.47
C CYS A 46 23.85 -6.57 6.98
N PHE A 47 23.28 -7.36 6.06
CA PHE A 47 23.85 -8.64 5.66
C PHE A 47 24.36 -8.64 4.22
N GLU A 48 23.65 -8.00 3.29
CA GLU A 48 23.96 -8.02 1.85
C GLU A 48 23.47 -6.75 1.15
N THR A 49 24.02 -6.47 -0.04
CA THR A 49 23.54 -5.41 -0.93
C THR A 49 22.14 -5.71 -1.45
N ILE A 50 21.26 -4.72 -1.48
CA ILE A 50 19.86 -4.90 -1.91
C ILE A 50 19.74 -4.69 -3.43
N ASP A 51 19.15 -5.65 -4.14
CA ASP A 51 18.88 -5.63 -5.58
C ASP A 51 17.40 -5.91 -5.92
N ASP A 52 17.08 -6.03 -7.22
CA ASP A 52 15.72 -6.28 -7.73
C ASP A 52 15.17 -7.69 -7.44
N SER A 53 16.01 -8.64 -6.97
CA SER A 53 15.55 -9.98 -6.61
C SER A 53 14.81 -10.01 -5.27
N TYR A 54 14.97 -8.97 -4.44
CA TYR A 54 14.38 -8.90 -3.11
C TYR A 54 12.90 -8.48 -3.16
N PRO A 55 11.96 -9.34 -2.71
CA PRO A 55 10.54 -8.99 -2.68
C PRO A 55 10.26 -7.82 -1.75
N GLU A 56 11.04 -7.64 -0.69
CA GLU A 56 10.92 -6.51 0.24
C GLU A 56 11.18 -5.17 -0.47
N PHE A 57 12.18 -5.14 -1.36
CA PHE A 57 12.47 -3.95 -2.18
C PHE A 57 11.37 -3.72 -3.22
N ASN A 58 10.96 -4.77 -3.94
CA ASN A 58 9.89 -4.64 -4.93
C ASN A 58 8.60 -4.09 -4.30
N ASN A 59 8.26 -4.54 -3.10
CA ASN A 59 7.13 -4.02 -2.35
C ASN A 59 7.34 -2.56 -1.90
N PHE A 60 8.55 -2.20 -1.43
CA PHE A 60 8.90 -0.80 -1.11
C PHE A 60 8.71 0.12 -2.32
N ALA A 61 9.24 -0.26 -3.48
CA ALA A 61 9.13 0.52 -4.71
C ALA A 61 7.66 0.69 -5.13
N ALA A 62 6.85 -0.36 -4.97
CA ALA A 62 5.40 -0.30 -5.21
C ALA A 62 4.68 0.66 -4.25
N ILE A 63 5.02 0.61 -2.96
CA ILE A 63 4.48 1.52 -1.93
C ILE A 63 4.83 2.98 -2.27
N LEU A 64 6.07 3.24 -2.66
CA LEU A 64 6.52 4.59 -3.01
C LEU A 64 5.84 5.10 -4.29
N GLU A 65 5.73 4.26 -5.33
CA GLU A 65 4.98 4.59 -6.55
C GLU A 65 3.52 4.95 -6.22
N GLN A 66 2.87 4.18 -5.35
CA GLN A 66 1.48 4.44 -4.96
C GLN A 66 1.34 5.73 -4.15
N ILE A 67 2.25 6.01 -3.22
CA ILE A 67 2.26 7.26 -2.46
C ILE A 67 2.41 8.47 -3.39
N LEU A 68 3.36 8.40 -4.33
CA LEU A 68 3.60 9.48 -5.29
C LEU A 68 2.50 9.56 -6.36
N SER A 69 1.71 8.52 -6.57
CA SER A 69 0.58 8.53 -7.51
C SER A 69 -0.76 8.86 -6.83
N HIS A 70 -0.81 8.87 -5.50
CA HIS A 70 -2.04 9.07 -4.74
C HIS A 70 -2.66 10.45 -5.03
N ARG A 71 -3.85 10.44 -5.67
CA ARG A 71 -4.60 11.64 -6.10
C ARG A 71 -3.82 12.55 -7.04
N LEU A 72 -3.00 11.97 -7.91
CA LEU A 72 -2.38 12.68 -9.01
C LEU A 72 -3.45 13.07 -10.04
N LYS A 73 -3.47 14.34 -10.46
CA LYS A 73 -4.37 14.86 -11.49
C LYS A 73 -3.95 14.35 -12.87
N GLY A 74 -4.91 14.06 -13.74
CA GLY A 74 -4.63 13.87 -15.15
C GLY A 74 -4.18 15.16 -15.84
N GLN A 75 -3.79 15.03 -17.10
CA GLN A 75 -3.48 16.16 -17.97
C GLN A 75 -4.64 16.36 -18.92
N ILE A 76 -5.32 17.50 -18.82
CA ILE A 76 -6.32 17.88 -19.82
C ILE A 76 -5.58 18.23 -21.10
N THR A 77 -5.81 17.44 -22.15
CA THR A 77 -5.30 17.70 -23.50
C THR A 77 -6.07 18.85 -24.14
N TRP A 78 -5.53 19.43 -25.22
CA TRP A 78 -6.18 20.53 -25.95
C TRP A 78 -7.61 20.19 -26.41
N PHE A 79 -7.88 18.91 -26.64
CA PHE A 79 -9.20 18.39 -27.03
C PHE A 79 -10.16 18.15 -25.85
N GLY A 80 -9.78 18.55 -24.63
CA GLY A 80 -10.58 18.35 -23.43
C GLY A 80 -10.54 16.93 -22.85
N TYR A 81 -9.85 15.98 -23.49
CA TYR A 81 -9.66 14.64 -22.95
C TYR A 81 -8.62 14.64 -21.83
N GLU A 82 -8.91 13.96 -20.75
CA GLU A 82 -7.95 13.72 -19.68
C GLU A 82 -6.99 12.59 -20.06
N SER A 83 -5.73 12.94 -20.26
CA SER A 83 -4.63 12.01 -20.44
C SER A 83 -4.06 11.62 -19.06
N PRO A 84 -3.75 10.34 -18.84
CA PRO A 84 -3.15 9.91 -17.57
C PRO A 84 -1.75 10.52 -17.40
N ARG A 85 -1.54 11.25 -16.29
CA ARG A 85 -0.20 11.59 -15.82
C ARG A 85 0.35 10.48 -14.95
N THR A 86 1.67 10.39 -14.88
CA THR A 86 2.35 9.53 -13.92
C THR A 86 3.12 10.37 -12.91
N PHE A 87 3.50 9.77 -11.78
CA PHE A 87 4.32 10.47 -10.79
C PHE A 87 5.68 10.92 -11.36
N TRP A 88 6.19 10.24 -12.39
CA TRP A 88 7.40 10.64 -13.10
C TRP A 88 7.27 12.04 -13.73
N ASP A 89 6.11 12.37 -14.29
CA ASP A 89 5.85 13.67 -14.89
C ASP A 89 5.90 14.81 -13.85
N TYR A 90 5.51 14.51 -12.61
CA TYR A 90 5.68 15.42 -11.47
C TYR A 90 7.16 15.55 -11.07
N ILE A 91 7.86 14.42 -10.85
CA ILE A 91 9.26 14.41 -10.40
C ILE A 91 10.15 15.18 -11.37
N LYS A 92 10.00 14.97 -12.68
CA LYS A 92 10.75 15.69 -13.71
C LYS A 92 10.67 17.21 -13.57
N VAL A 93 9.50 17.74 -13.21
CA VAL A 93 9.28 19.18 -13.09
C VAL A 93 9.75 19.69 -11.74
N ALA A 94 9.34 19.02 -10.66
CA ALA A 94 9.61 19.46 -9.29
C ALA A 94 11.10 19.38 -8.93
N CYS A 95 11.81 18.38 -9.46
CA CYS A 95 13.20 18.11 -9.12
C CYS A 95 14.22 18.64 -10.13
N ARG A 96 13.78 19.32 -11.21
CA ARG A 96 14.66 19.75 -12.31
C ARG A 96 15.82 20.65 -11.87
N LYS A 97 15.64 21.38 -10.77
CA LYS A 97 16.61 22.36 -10.24
C LYS A 97 17.65 21.75 -9.29
N ILE A 98 17.52 20.46 -8.95
CA ILE A 98 18.49 19.77 -8.11
C ILE A 98 19.79 19.60 -8.90
N SER A 99 20.93 19.91 -8.29
CA SER A 99 22.22 19.77 -8.95
C SER A 99 22.57 18.29 -9.12
N TYR A 100 23.23 17.95 -10.23
CA TYR A 100 23.64 16.56 -10.54
C TYR A 100 22.50 15.54 -10.54
N ASN A 101 21.29 15.97 -10.87
CA ASN A 101 20.16 15.05 -10.94
C ASN A 101 20.28 14.06 -12.12
N CYS A 102 19.68 12.88 -11.97
CA CYS A 102 19.69 11.81 -12.96
C CYS A 102 18.51 11.89 -13.96
N ILE A 103 17.72 12.97 -13.94
CA ILE A 103 16.49 13.08 -14.76
C ILE A 103 16.80 12.96 -16.25
N CYS A 104 17.77 13.74 -16.74
CA CYS A 104 18.16 13.72 -18.15
C CYS A 104 18.66 12.34 -18.59
N SER A 105 19.46 11.68 -17.74
CA SER A 105 19.96 10.33 -18.00
C SER A 105 18.82 9.32 -18.17
N ILE A 106 17.79 9.41 -17.33
CA ILE A 106 16.61 8.52 -17.39
C ILE A 106 15.73 8.82 -18.60
N GLU A 107 15.56 10.10 -18.97
CA GLU A 107 14.79 10.48 -20.16
C GLU A 107 15.39 9.91 -21.45
N ASN A 108 16.72 9.83 -21.51
CA ASN A 108 17.48 9.35 -22.66
C ASN A 108 17.69 7.82 -22.69
N MET A 109 17.11 7.06 -21.76
CA MET A 109 17.23 5.60 -21.77
C MET A 109 16.41 4.98 -22.92
N GLU A 110 17.08 4.35 -23.87
CA GLU A 110 16.44 3.72 -25.04
C GLU A 110 15.52 2.55 -24.67
N ASN A 111 15.88 1.77 -23.65
CA ASN A 111 15.12 0.59 -23.22
C ASN A 111 13.92 0.91 -22.32
N VAL A 112 13.66 2.19 -22.02
CA VAL A 112 12.65 2.64 -21.04
C VAL A 112 11.70 3.64 -21.70
N ALA A 113 10.75 3.13 -22.47
CA ALA A 113 9.91 3.96 -23.33
C ALA A 113 8.77 4.68 -22.59
N SER A 114 8.14 4.04 -21.59
CA SER A 114 6.94 4.58 -20.95
C SER A 114 7.25 5.53 -19.77
N SER A 115 6.35 6.48 -19.49
CA SER A 115 6.51 7.41 -18.36
C SER A 115 6.58 6.67 -17.01
N ARG A 116 5.77 5.60 -16.86
CA ARG A 116 5.79 4.73 -15.67
C ARG A 116 7.12 3.98 -15.52
N ALA A 117 7.62 3.39 -16.60
CA ALA A 117 8.91 2.69 -16.61
C ALA A 117 10.05 3.64 -16.22
N ARG A 118 10.03 4.88 -16.72
CA ARG A 118 10.99 5.92 -16.32
C ARG A 118 10.89 6.29 -14.85
N GLY A 119 9.67 6.40 -14.30
CA GLY A 119 9.47 6.59 -12.86
C GLY A 119 10.06 5.46 -12.02
N ARG A 120 9.89 4.20 -12.45
CA ARG A 120 10.47 3.02 -11.78
C ARG A 120 11.99 2.97 -11.88
N ALA A 121 12.55 3.38 -13.03
CA ALA A 121 13.99 3.52 -13.21
C ALA A 121 14.54 4.63 -12.31
N TRP A 122 13.82 5.75 -12.20
CA TRP A 122 14.20 6.84 -11.32
C TRP A 122 14.29 6.44 -9.84
N ILE A 123 13.32 5.68 -9.32
CA ILE A 123 13.39 5.20 -7.93
C ILE A 123 14.70 4.42 -7.70
N ARG A 124 15.04 3.52 -8.62
CA ARG A 124 16.26 2.70 -8.54
C ARG A 124 17.54 3.54 -8.62
N VAL A 125 17.63 4.43 -9.61
CA VAL A 125 18.82 5.28 -9.79
C VAL A 125 18.98 6.22 -8.60
N ALA A 126 17.92 6.88 -8.15
CA ALA A 126 17.97 7.79 -7.01
C ALA A 126 18.35 7.10 -5.69
N LEU A 127 18.01 5.81 -5.52
CA LEU A 127 18.44 4.99 -4.39
C LEU A 127 19.92 4.59 -4.49
N MET A 128 20.38 4.14 -5.67
CA MET A 128 21.80 3.81 -5.89
C MET A 128 22.71 5.02 -5.71
N GLU A 129 22.25 6.20 -6.13
CA GLU A 129 22.97 7.46 -5.93
C GLU A 129 22.86 7.97 -4.47
N LYS A 130 21.98 7.41 -3.63
CA LYS A 130 21.70 7.85 -2.25
C LYS A 130 21.08 9.25 -2.14
N HIS A 131 20.34 9.67 -3.17
CA HIS A 131 19.70 10.99 -3.26
C HIS A 131 18.16 10.95 -3.19
N LEU A 132 17.51 9.79 -3.09
CA LEU A 132 16.03 9.69 -3.11
C LEU A 132 15.33 10.63 -2.10
N SER A 133 15.82 10.67 -0.86
CA SER A 133 15.25 11.53 0.19
C SER A 133 15.40 13.02 -0.14
N GLU A 134 16.51 13.43 -0.77
CA GLU A 134 16.75 14.80 -1.23
C GLU A 134 15.77 15.18 -2.34
N TYR A 135 15.57 14.30 -3.34
CA TYR A 135 14.59 14.52 -4.39
C TYR A 135 13.19 14.78 -3.83
N ILE A 136 12.72 13.89 -2.94
CA ILE A 136 11.38 14.02 -2.36
C ILE A 136 11.29 15.31 -1.52
N SER A 137 12.30 15.60 -0.70
CA SER A 137 12.34 16.83 0.11
C SER A 137 12.29 18.11 -0.74
N ALA A 138 13.04 18.14 -1.84
CA ALA A 138 13.05 19.27 -2.77
C ALA A 138 11.71 19.42 -3.49
N ALA A 139 11.12 18.30 -3.93
CA ALA A 139 9.82 18.30 -4.60
C ALA A 139 8.71 18.84 -3.68
N LEU A 140 8.68 18.40 -2.42
CA LEU A 140 7.71 18.86 -1.43
C LEU A 140 7.87 20.33 -1.03
N ARG A 141 9.09 20.87 -1.16
CA ARG A 141 9.36 22.30 -0.91
C ARG A 141 8.80 23.20 -2.00
N ASP A 142 8.72 22.73 -3.25
CA ASP A 142 8.06 23.44 -4.35
C ASP A 142 6.54 23.23 -4.33
N PHE A 143 5.90 23.71 -3.26
CA PHE A 143 4.46 23.55 -3.03
C PHE A 143 3.59 24.07 -4.18
N LYS A 144 4.06 25.10 -4.91
CA LYS A 144 3.35 25.64 -6.08
C LYS A 144 3.28 24.61 -7.20
N THR A 145 4.38 23.92 -7.49
CA THR A 145 4.41 22.85 -8.47
C THR A 145 3.61 21.65 -7.98
N THR A 146 3.83 21.19 -6.74
CA THR A 146 3.08 20.04 -6.17
C THR A 146 1.57 20.25 -6.25
N ARG A 147 1.06 21.42 -5.86
CA ARG A 147 -0.39 21.71 -5.91
C ARG A 147 -0.99 21.70 -7.32
N ARG A 148 -0.18 21.94 -8.36
CA ARG A 148 -0.62 21.83 -9.77
C ARG A 148 -0.82 20.38 -10.20
N PHE A 149 -0.02 19.46 -9.66
CA PHE A 149 -0.05 18.05 -10.04
C PHE A 149 -1.02 17.20 -9.22
N TYR A 150 -1.37 17.60 -7.99
CA TYR A 150 -2.17 16.77 -7.08
C TYR A 150 -3.50 17.41 -6.70
N GLU A 151 -4.51 16.58 -6.47
CA GLU A 151 -5.80 17.00 -5.89
C GLU A 151 -5.71 17.21 -4.38
N ASP A 152 -6.69 17.95 -3.85
CA ASP A 152 -6.78 18.17 -2.40
C ASP A 152 -6.93 16.84 -1.65
N GLY A 153 -6.21 16.74 -0.53
CA GLY A 153 -6.13 15.50 0.25
C GLY A 153 -5.13 14.48 -0.29
N ALA A 154 -4.30 14.80 -1.29
CA ALA A 154 -3.16 13.96 -1.66
C ALA A 154 -2.15 13.83 -0.50
N ILE A 155 -1.45 12.69 -0.42
CA ILE A 155 -0.44 12.45 0.62
C ILE A 155 0.68 13.49 0.57
N VAL A 156 1.17 13.81 -0.63
CA VAL A 156 2.25 14.79 -0.85
C VAL A 156 1.85 16.24 -0.54
N LEU A 157 0.56 16.52 -0.36
CA LEU A 157 0.05 17.81 0.10
C LEU A 157 -0.36 17.79 1.59
N GLY A 158 -0.30 16.62 2.23
CA GLY A 158 -0.68 16.42 3.62
C GLY A 158 0.47 16.65 4.59
N GLU A 159 0.13 16.66 5.88
CA GLU A 159 1.11 16.76 6.96
C GLU A 159 2.07 15.56 6.96
N GLU A 160 1.62 14.42 6.45
CA GLU A 160 2.39 13.18 6.36
C GLU A 160 3.58 13.28 5.37
N ALA A 161 3.57 14.27 4.47
CA ALA A 161 4.60 14.41 3.43
C ALA A 161 6.01 14.67 4.00
N ASN A 162 6.11 15.51 5.04
CA ASN A 162 7.40 15.77 5.69
C ASN A 162 7.91 14.55 6.45
N MET A 163 7.00 13.77 7.04
CA MET A 163 7.35 12.49 7.66
C MET A 163 7.89 11.50 6.63
N LEU A 164 7.25 11.41 5.46
CA LEU A 164 7.74 10.58 4.35
C LEU A 164 9.18 10.93 3.97
N ALA A 165 9.48 12.21 3.75
CA ALA A 165 10.84 12.65 3.43
C ALA A 165 11.86 12.27 4.52
N GLY A 166 11.50 12.45 5.80
CA GLY A 166 12.35 12.05 6.92
C GLY A 166 12.58 10.55 7.02
N MET A 167 11.55 9.72 6.75
CA MET A 167 11.70 8.27 6.73
C MET A 167 12.63 7.79 5.61
N LEU A 168 12.53 8.40 4.42
CA LEU A 168 13.35 8.04 3.27
C LEU A 168 14.85 8.32 3.49
N LEU A 169 15.21 9.22 4.41
CA LEU A 169 16.61 9.50 4.74
C LEU A 169 17.35 8.26 5.25
N GLY A 170 16.65 7.36 5.95
CA GLY A 170 17.23 6.10 6.45
C GLY A 170 17.73 5.17 5.34
N LEU A 171 17.22 5.31 4.12
CA LEU A 171 17.64 4.51 2.98
C LEU A 171 19.03 4.89 2.46
N ASN A 172 19.55 6.07 2.81
CA ASN A 172 20.90 6.48 2.41
C ASN A 172 22.01 5.61 3.06
N ALA A 173 21.68 4.92 4.17
CA ALA A 173 22.59 4.00 4.83
C ALA A 173 22.69 2.63 4.12
N ILE A 174 21.81 2.35 3.16
CA ILE A 174 21.73 1.08 2.45
C ILE A 174 22.54 1.16 1.16
N ASP A 175 23.25 0.08 0.84
CA ASP A 175 23.90 -0.09 -0.46
C ASP A 175 22.98 -0.87 -1.40
N PHE A 176 22.53 -0.18 -2.46
CA PHE A 176 21.66 -0.72 -3.50
C PHE A 176 22.44 -1.02 -4.79
N SER A 177 22.07 -2.09 -5.48
CA SER A 177 22.65 -2.47 -6.78
C SER A 177 21.56 -3.00 -7.71
N PHE A 178 21.05 -2.14 -8.60
CA PHE A 178 19.94 -2.51 -9.49
C PHE A 178 20.38 -2.71 -10.94
N CYS A 179 19.70 -3.65 -11.59
CA CYS A 179 19.82 -3.86 -13.02
C CYS A 179 18.69 -3.13 -13.73
N LEU A 180 18.99 -2.03 -14.43
CA LEU A 180 17.99 -1.26 -15.20
C LEU A 180 17.57 -1.94 -16.51
N LYS A 181 17.53 -3.27 -16.54
CA LYS A 181 17.15 -4.10 -17.69
C LYS A 181 16.11 -5.13 -17.24
N GLY A 182 15.15 -5.43 -18.10
CA GLY A 182 14.15 -6.50 -17.87
C GLY A 182 12.82 -6.02 -17.27
N GLU A 183 12.04 -6.97 -16.76
CA GLU A 183 10.64 -6.80 -16.34
C GLU A 183 10.45 -5.86 -15.13
N ALA A 184 11.50 -5.63 -14.34
CA ALA A 184 11.49 -4.74 -13.18
C ALA A 184 11.11 -3.27 -13.52
N LEU A 185 11.30 -2.88 -14.78
CA LEU A 185 10.93 -1.57 -15.33
C LEU A 185 9.65 -1.61 -16.17
N ASP A 186 8.91 -2.72 -16.21
CA ASP A 186 7.66 -2.77 -16.98
C ASP A 186 6.73 -1.62 -16.54
N GLY A 187 6.18 -0.90 -17.51
CA GLY A 187 5.28 0.22 -17.28
C GLY A 187 3.83 -0.10 -17.64
N ASN A 188 3.51 -1.33 -18.02
CA ASN A 188 2.17 -1.70 -18.49
C ASN A 188 1.12 -1.68 -17.39
N TYR A 189 1.51 -2.06 -16.16
CA TYR A 189 0.59 -2.19 -15.03
C TYR A 189 0.99 -1.30 -13.85
N PRO A 190 0.03 -0.75 -13.08
CA PRO A 190 0.31 -0.11 -11.80
C PRO A 190 1.01 -1.05 -10.83
N ALA A 191 1.83 -0.52 -9.93
CA ALA A 191 2.49 -1.35 -8.93
C ALA A 191 1.47 -1.92 -7.93
N VAL A 192 1.66 -3.19 -7.54
CA VAL A 192 0.81 -3.89 -6.57
C VAL A 192 1.55 -4.01 -5.26
N ILE A 193 0.92 -3.56 -4.17
CA ILE A 193 1.49 -3.64 -2.82
C ILE A 193 1.04 -4.95 -2.17
N ASP A 194 1.99 -5.73 -1.70
CA ASP A 194 1.73 -6.84 -0.79
C ASP A 194 1.62 -6.32 0.65
N TYR A 195 0.40 -6.33 1.18
CA TYR A 195 0.11 -5.92 2.56
C TYR A 195 0.34 -7.03 3.57
N THR A 196 0.48 -8.28 3.13
CA THR A 196 0.53 -9.48 4.00
C THR A 196 1.57 -9.36 5.11
N PRO A 197 2.82 -8.88 4.85
CA PRO A 197 3.84 -8.75 5.91
C PRO A 197 3.50 -7.72 6.99
N TYR A 198 2.55 -6.81 6.74
CA TYR A 198 2.19 -5.71 7.64
C TYR A 198 0.89 -5.94 8.39
N LEU A 199 0.13 -6.99 8.05
CA LEU A 199 -1.09 -7.34 8.76
C LEU A 199 -0.71 -7.91 10.13
N LYS A 200 -1.20 -7.24 11.18
CA LYS A 200 -1.02 -7.71 12.55
C LYS A 200 -2.32 -8.29 13.05
N PHE A 201 -2.23 -9.51 13.56
CA PHE A 201 -3.25 -10.04 14.43
C PHE A 201 -3.28 -9.20 15.72
N THR A 202 -4.45 -8.62 16.01
CA THR A 202 -4.72 -7.93 17.27
C THR A 202 -5.65 -8.81 18.08
N GLN A 203 -5.16 -9.28 19.24
CA GLN A 203 -5.96 -10.09 20.15
C GLN A 203 -7.19 -9.28 20.61
N SER A 204 -8.34 -9.95 20.64
CA SER A 204 -9.57 -9.31 21.11
C SER A 204 -9.51 -8.95 22.60
N SER A 205 -10.09 -7.82 22.99
CA SER A 205 -10.11 -7.34 24.38
C SER A 205 -10.80 -8.32 25.34
N ASP A 206 -11.75 -9.10 24.83
CA ASP A 206 -12.50 -10.10 25.60
C ASP A 206 -11.61 -11.28 26.01
N SER A 207 -10.63 -11.65 25.18
CA SER A 207 -9.63 -12.67 25.53
C SER A 207 -8.63 -12.18 26.57
N ILE A 208 -8.31 -10.88 26.59
CA ILE A 208 -7.40 -10.27 27.56
C ILE A 208 -8.07 -10.12 28.94
N SER A 209 -9.39 -9.84 28.98
CA SER A 209 -10.16 -9.74 30.23
C SER A 209 -10.20 -11.07 31.01
N SER A 210 -10.23 -12.20 30.30
CA SER A 210 -10.19 -13.54 30.91
C SER A 210 -8.91 -13.78 31.71
N ASP A 211 -7.78 -13.20 31.30
CA ASP A 211 -6.49 -13.38 31.98
C ASP A 211 -6.43 -12.61 33.33
N GLU A 212 -7.05 -11.43 33.41
CA GLU A 212 -7.01 -10.60 34.63
C GLU A 212 -7.98 -11.12 35.72
N GLU A 213 -9.15 -11.62 35.32
CA GLU A 213 -10.15 -12.19 36.24
C GLU A 213 -9.66 -13.53 36.85
N GLU A 214 -8.90 -14.33 36.10
CA GLU A 214 -8.28 -15.55 36.63
C GLU A 214 -7.04 -15.29 37.51
N LEU A 215 -6.21 -14.29 37.21
CA LEU A 215 -5.07 -13.91 38.05
C LEU A 215 -5.52 -13.39 39.43
N ARG A 216 -6.66 -12.68 39.49
CA ARG A 216 -7.28 -12.25 40.76
C ARG A 216 -7.75 -13.43 41.62
N THR A 217 -8.15 -14.53 40.99
CA THR A 217 -8.62 -15.74 41.68
C THR A 217 -7.46 -16.53 42.34
N LEU A 218 -6.23 -16.36 41.85
CA LEU A 218 -5.03 -17.06 42.35
C LEU A 218 -4.28 -16.32 43.47
N GLY A 219 -4.60 -15.05 43.74
CA GLY A 219 -4.00 -14.27 44.82
C GLY A 219 -4.62 -14.49 46.21
N SER A 220 -5.66 -15.31 46.32
CA SER A 220 -6.51 -15.40 47.53
C SER A 220 -6.28 -16.67 48.36
N SER A 221 -5.01 -17.04 48.58
CA SER A 221 -4.67 -18.11 49.54
C SER A 221 -3.57 -17.64 50.50
N GLY A 222 -3.88 -16.57 51.24
CA GLY A 222 -3.11 -16.11 52.39
C GLY A 222 -3.91 -16.27 53.67
N SER A 223 -3.84 -17.46 54.29
CA SER A 223 -4.11 -17.60 55.73
C SER A 223 -2.94 -18.32 56.37
N GLU A 224 -2.14 -17.53 57.08
CA GLU A 224 -0.99 -17.97 57.85
C GLU A 224 -1.45 -18.78 59.07
N SER A 225 -0.86 -19.96 59.30
CA SER A 225 -0.64 -20.45 60.66
C SER A 225 0.61 -21.34 60.69
N SER A 226 1.43 -21.06 61.67
CA SER A 226 2.84 -21.40 61.86
C SER A 226 3.10 -22.76 62.53
N THR A 227 4.20 -23.45 62.17
CA THR A 227 5.23 -24.08 63.06
C THR A 227 6.28 -24.89 62.25
N PRO A 228 7.54 -25.07 62.73
CA PRO A 228 8.65 -25.63 61.96
C PRO A 228 9.09 -27.07 62.33
N GLU A 229 9.88 -27.68 61.43
CA GLU A 229 10.76 -28.87 61.54
C GLU A 229 10.24 -30.25 61.07
N ASN A 230 10.76 -30.75 59.93
CA ASN A 230 11.46 -32.06 59.82
C ASN A 230 12.17 -32.27 58.46
N ILE A 231 13.23 -33.09 58.43
CA ILE A 231 14.18 -33.33 57.32
C ILE A 231 13.91 -34.66 56.56
N GLY A 232 13.64 -34.59 55.24
CA GLY A 232 13.88 -35.60 54.15
C GLY A 232 12.81 -36.69 53.86
N PRO A 233 12.72 -37.31 52.63
CA PRO A 233 13.44 -37.10 51.35
C PRO A 233 12.48 -36.99 50.10
N PRO A 234 12.94 -37.26 48.85
CA PRO A 234 13.07 -36.32 47.74
C PRO A 234 11.80 -36.14 46.86
N PHE A 235 11.84 -35.13 45.97
CA PHE A 235 10.89 -34.98 44.85
C PHE A 235 9.44 -34.63 45.23
N ASN A 236 9.21 -33.41 45.71
CA ASN A 236 8.04 -32.70 45.22
C ASN A 236 8.49 -31.94 43.98
N MET A 237 8.34 -32.60 42.82
CA MET A 237 8.39 -31.90 41.54
C MET A 237 7.28 -30.87 41.63
N ASP A 238 7.67 -29.61 41.88
CA ASP A 238 6.82 -28.46 42.13
C ASP A 238 5.57 -28.55 41.24
N GLU A 239 4.46 -29.06 41.80
CA GLU A 239 3.26 -29.46 41.04
C GLU A 239 2.67 -28.21 40.36
N ASN A 240 2.87 -27.08 41.02
CA ASN A 240 2.64 -25.72 40.54
C ASN A 240 3.50 -25.37 39.31
N SER A 241 4.73 -25.88 39.17
CA SER A 241 5.58 -25.65 38.00
C SER A 241 5.04 -26.34 36.75
N TRP A 242 4.57 -27.59 36.87
CA TRP A 242 3.93 -28.30 35.76
C TRP A 242 2.57 -27.75 35.42
N TYR A 243 1.77 -27.40 36.42
CA TYR A 243 0.50 -26.72 36.23
C TYR A 243 0.68 -25.37 35.51
N ASN A 244 1.64 -24.55 35.94
CA ASN A 244 1.96 -23.27 35.29
C ASN A 244 2.50 -23.44 33.86
N LYS A 245 3.31 -24.48 33.61
CA LYS A 245 3.77 -24.82 32.25
C LYS A 245 2.61 -25.28 31.38
N CYS A 246 1.73 -26.14 31.90
CA CYS A 246 0.55 -26.63 31.20
C CYS A 246 -0.38 -25.46 30.84
N LYS A 247 -0.68 -24.59 31.80
CA LYS A 247 -1.48 -23.37 31.60
C LYS A 247 -0.87 -22.43 30.55
N ARG A 248 0.46 -22.24 30.57
CA ARG A 248 1.15 -21.44 29.56
C ARG A 248 1.06 -22.06 28.16
N VAL A 249 1.10 -23.39 28.06
CA VAL A 249 0.93 -24.11 26.79
C VAL A 249 -0.51 -23.97 26.30
N GLU A 250 -1.50 -24.10 27.17
CA GLU A 250 -2.91 -23.89 26.86
C GLU A 250 -3.19 -22.47 26.36
N GLN A 251 -2.66 -21.45 27.04
CA GLN A 251 -2.75 -20.06 26.59
C GLN A 251 -2.13 -19.85 25.21
N LYS A 252 -0.93 -20.40 24.98
CA LYS A 252 -0.29 -20.33 23.66
C LYS A 252 -1.12 -21.04 22.58
N TYR A 253 -1.73 -22.17 22.92
CA TYR A 253 -2.61 -22.92 22.02
C TYR A 253 -3.85 -22.09 21.65
N LEU A 254 -4.52 -21.48 22.63
CA LEU A 254 -5.68 -20.62 22.39
C LEU A 254 -5.34 -19.41 21.53
N LEU A 255 -4.22 -18.73 21.82
CA LEU A 255 -3.75 -17.62 20.98
C LEU A 255 -3.47 -18.06 19.55
N THR A 256 -2.85 -19.24 19.39
CA THR A 256 -2.59 -19.82 18.06
C THR A 256 -3.88 -20.15 17.33
N LEU A 257 -4.92 -20.60 18.04
CA LEU A 257 -6.23 -20.88 17.48
C LEU A 257 -6.93 -19.59 16.99
N GLU A 258 -6.87 -18.51 17.78
CA GLU A 258 -7.43 -17.20 17.40
C GLU A 258 -6.68 -16.61 16.19
N GLN A 259 -5.34 -16.71 16.18
CA GLN A 259 -4.50 -16.34 15.04
C GLN A 259 -4.85 -17.14 13.78
N LYS A 260 -5.06 -18.45 13.92
CA LYS A 260 -5.51 -19.31 12.82
C LYS A 260 -6.85 -18.83 12.26
N GLY A 261 -7.83 -18.58 13.12
CA GLY A 261 -9.15 -18.08 12.70
C GLY A 261 -9.07 -16.73 11.97
N TYR A 262 -8.22 -15.83 12.43
CA TYR A 262 -7.95 -14.55 11.74
C TYR A 262 -7.39 -14.75 10.32
N LEU A 263 -6.42 -15.66 10.16
CA LEU A 263 -5.84 -15.97 8.86
C LEU A 263 -6.86 -16.64 7.93
N GLU A 264 -7.68 -17.55 8.43
CA GLU A 264 -8.76 -18.19 7.66
C GLU A 264 -9.79 -17.15 7.16
N GLU A 265 -10.17 -16.20 8.01
CA GLU A 265 -11.09 -15.13 7.62
C GLU A 265 -10.46 -14.18 6.59
N LEU A 266 -9.16 -13.86 6.73
CA LEU A 266 -8.43 -13.10 5.72
C LEU A 266 -8.43 -13.82 4.37
N VAL A 267 -8.18 -15.13 4.34
CA VAL A 267 -8.21 -15.94 3.11
C VAL A 267 -9.60 -15.89 2.49
N ARG A 268 -10.65 -16.10 3.28
CA ARG A 268 -12.05 -16.04 2.83
C ARG A 268 -12.41 -14.69 2.22
N LEU A 269 -11.97 -13.60 2.84
CA LEU A 269 -12.15 -12.24 2.32
C LEU A 269 -11.44 -12.07 0.97
N ARG A 270 -10.21 -12.56 0.85
CA ARG A 270 -9.43 -12.48 -0.40
C ARG A 270 -10.07 -13.31 -1.53
N GLU A 271 -10.55 -14.51 -1.25
CA GLU A 271 -11.28 -15.34 -2.21
C GLU A 271 -12.55 -14.65 -2.72
N THR A 272 -13.27 -13.98 -1.81
CA THR A 272 -14.46 -13.18 -2.16
C THR A 272 -14.09 -12.03 -3.09
N GLN A 273 -13.05 -11.25 -2.75
CA GLN A 273 -12.55 -10.15 -3.58
C GLN A 273 -12.06 -10.63 -4.96
N LEU A 274 -11.38 -11.78 -5.00
CA LEU A 274 -10.91 -12.40 -6.23
C LEU A 274 -12.09 -12.79 -7.12
N THR A 275 -13.11 -13.43 -6.55
CA THR A 275 -14.33 -13.82 -7.27
C THR A 275 -15.06 -12.60 -7.84
N GLU A 276 -15.17 -11.52 -7.06
CA GLU A 276 -15.76 -10.27 -7.52
C GLU A 276 -14.96 -9.65 -8.68
N SER A 277 -13.62 -9.59 -8.53
CA SER A 277 -12.73 -9.04 -9.56
C SER A 277 -12.78 -9.86 -10.86
N ILE A 278 -12.87 -11.19 -10.77
CA ILE A 278 -13.05 -12.08 -11.92
C ILE A 278 -14.38 -11.79 -12.62
N SER A 279 -15.46 -11.62 -11.85
CA SER A 279 -16.78 -11.27 -12.40
C SER A 279 -16.76 -9.93 -13.14
N GLN A 280 -16.15 -8.90 -12.53
CA GLN A 280 -16.00 -7.58 -13.15
C GLN A 280 -15.16 -7.64 -14.42
N LYS A 281 -14.03 -8.36 -14.41
CA LYS A 281 -13.20 -8.58 -15.59
C LYS A 281 -14.00 -9.21 -16.73
N LYS A 282 -14.80 -10.24 -16.44
CA LYS A 282 -15.67 -10.89 -17.43
C LYS A 282 -16.70 -9.92 -18.02
N ALA A 283 -17.34 -9.11 -17.19
CA ALA A 283 -18.30 -8.10 -17.64
C ALA A 283 -17.65 -7.02 -18.53
N LEU A 284 -16.46 -6.55 -18.16
CA LEU A 284 -15.70 -5.59 -18.98
C LEU A 284 -15.27 -6.20 -20.31
N GLN A 285 -14.84 -7.46 -20.31
CA GLN A 285 -14.45 -8.15 -21.54
C GLN A 285 -15.64 -8.29 -22.51
N GLN A 286 -16.82 -8.67 -22.00
CA GLN A 286 -18.05 -8.68 -22.80
C GLN A 286 -18.41 -7.30 -23.33
N LYS A 287 -18.22 -6.25 -22.52
CA LYS A 287 -18.45 -4.87 -22.96
C LYS A 287 -17.50 -4.45 -24.08
N ILE A 288 -16.21 -4.77 -23.97
CA ILE A 288 -15.21 -4.50 -25.02
C ILE A 288 -15.58 -5.25 -26.31
N GLU A 289 -15.97 -6.52 -26.23
CA GLU A 289 -16.41 -7.30 -27.39
C GLU A 289 -17.63 -6.66 -28.07
N SER A 290 -18.63 -6.23 -27.29
CA SER A 290 -19.81 -5.55 -27.81
C SER A 290 -19.48 -4.21 -28.48
N MET A 291 -18.57 -3.41 -27.89
CA MET A 291 -18.11 -2.15 -28.46
C MET A 291 -17.31 -2.36 -29.75
N ASN A 292 -16.44 -3.37 -29.80
CA ASN A 292 -15.68 -3.71 -31.00
C ASN A 292 -16.60 -4.13 -32.15
N LEU A 293 -17.67 -4.89 -31.85
CA LEU A 293 -18.67 -5.25 -32.84
C LEU A 293 -19.43 -4.01 -33.34
N ALA A 294 -19.85 -3.13 -32.44
CA ALA A 294 -20.52 -1.88 -32.79
C ALA A 294 -19.63 -0.97 -33.66
N HIS A 295 -18.37 -0.78 -33.27
CA HIS A 295 -17.38 -0.03 -34.06
C HIS A 295 -17.14 -0.65 -35.44
N LYS A 296 -17.13 -1.99 -35.55
CA LYS A 296 -16.98 -2.66 -36.84
C LYS A 296 -18.17 -2.36 -37.76
N ILE A 297 -19.39 -2.45 -37.24
CA ILE A 297 -20.61 -2.13 -37.99
C ILE A 297 -20.63 -0.67 -38.41
N GLU A 298 -20.32 0.25 -37.50
CA GLU A 298 -20.25 1.69 -37.80
C GLU A 298 -19.21 1.99 -38.88
N LYS A 299 -18.04 1.34 -38.82
CA LYS A 299 -17.01 1.46 -39.85
C LYS A 299 -17.50 0.97 -41.21
N GLU A 300 -18.14 -0.20 -41.28
CA GLU A 300 -18.71 -0.73 -42.54
C GLU A 300 -19.80 0.20 -43.11
N GLN A 301 -20.63 0.79 -42.26
CA GLN A 301 -21.63 1.79 -42.67
C GLN A 301 -20.99 3.07 -43.23
N LEU A 302 -19.95 3.58 -42.57
CA LEU A 302 -19.23 4.76 -43.04
C LEU A 302 -18.51 4.48 -44.38
N GLU A 303 -17.90 3.31 -44.53
CA GLU A 303 -17.29 2.88 -45.79
C GLU A 303 -18.34 2.81 -46.92
N TYR A 304 -19.53 2.29 -46.64
CA TYR A 304 -20.63 2.29 -47.61
C TYR A 304 -21.07 3.70 -48.01
N ILE A 305 -21.27 4.60 -47.04
CA ILE A 305 -21.65 6.00 -47.30
C ILE A 305 -20.58 6.70 -48.15
N ILE A 306 -19.29 6.46 -47.89
CA ILE A 306 -18.20 7.04 -48.67
C ILE A 306 -18.29 6.59 -50.14
N VAL A 307 -18.54 5.30 -50.39
CA VAL A 307 -18.68 4.78 -51.76
C VAL A 307 -19.90 5.38 -52.46
N GLU A 308 -21.04 5.48 -51.77
CA GLU A 308 -22.26 6.08 -52.33
C GLU A 308 -22.06 7.57 -52.68
N LEU A 309 -21.38 8.33 -51.83
CA LEU A 309 -21.07 9.74 -52.09
C LEU A 309 -20.05 9.92 -53.23
N GLN A 310 -19.14 8.96 -53.43
CA GLN A 310 -18.19 8.98 -54.55
C GLN A 310 -18.87 8.72 -55.90
N ASP A 311 -19.92 7.89 -55.95
CA ASP A 311 -20.68 7.59 -57.18
C ASP A 311 -21.56 8.77 -57.65
N GLN A 312 -21.84 9.72 -56.74
CA GLN A 312 -22.63 10.93 -57.02
C GLN A 312 -21.79 12.12 -57.53
N LEU A 313 -20.46 11.98 -57.60
CA LEU A 313 -19.50 13.01 -58.07
C LEU A 313 -19.02 12.72 -59.49
#